data_AF-A0A6B3NLH0-F1
#
_entry.id   AF-A0A6B3NLH0-F1
#
_cell.length_a   1.000
_cell.length_b   1.000
_cell.length_c   1.000
_cell.angle_alpha   90.00
_cell.angle_beta   90.00
_cell.angle_gamma   90.00
#
_symmetry.space_group_name_H-M   'P 1'
#
loop_
_entity.id
_entity.type
_entity.pdbx_description
1 polymer ?
#
loop_
_entity_poly.entity_id
_entity_poly.type
_entity_poly.pdbx_seq_one_letter_code
_entity_poly.pdbx_strand_id
1 'polypeptide(L)' 'MSGMITTGTSSLSDYNSRSVVIEVTGLCRQDVMRTSNYKVKVPYSRMSQAMQGITRMGGKVVGIKTAS' A
#
# COMPACT_ATOMS: atom_id res chain seq x y z
N MET A 1 -2.03 33.87 -6.96
CA MET A 1 -0.65 33.34 -7.05
C MET A 1 -0.58 32.47 -8.28
N SER A 2 0.16 32.92 -9.30
CA SER A 2 0.38 32.17 -10.54
C SER A 2 1.52 31.19 -10.38
N GLY A 3 1.39 30.05 -11.07
CA GLY A 3 2.53 29.38 -11.71
C GLY A 3 2.98 28.08 -11.08
N MET A 4 2.52 26.96 -11.64
CA MET A 4 3.39 25.88 -12.12
C MET A 4 2.55 24.90 -12.94
N ILE A 5 2.57 25.03 -14.27
CA ILE A 5 2.12 23.98 -15.19
C ILE A 5 3.39 23.37 -15.77
N THR A 6 3.84 22.26 -15.20
CA THR A 6 4.99 21.50 -15.67
C THR A 6 4.56 20.64 -16.87
N THR A 7 4.88 21.12 -18.06
CA THR A 7 4.83 20.34 -19.30
C THR A 7 5.88 19.24 -19.25
N GLY A 8 5.43 18.00 -19.02
CA GLY A 8 6.26 16.80 -19.07
C GLY A 8 5.39 15.60 -19.43
N THR A 9 5.14 15.39 -20.71
CA THR A 9 4.44 14.22 -21.26
C THR A 9 5.31 12.97 -21.09
N SER A 10 5.20 12.32 -19.93
CA SER A 10 5.75 10.99 -19.69
C SER A 10 4.69 10.18 -18.95
N SER A 11 3.78 9.55 -19.69
CA SER A 11 2.78 8.57 -19.22
C SER A 11 2.40 8.76 -17.75
N LEU A 12 1.57 9.76 -17.49
CA LEU A 12 0.92 9.94 -16.19
C LEU A 12 -0.13 8.82 -16.04
N SER A 13 0.28 7.54 -16.08
CA SER A 13 -0.57 6.44 -15.64
C SER A 13 -0.89 6.77 -14.20
N ASP A 14 -2.12 7.25 -14.00
CA ASP A 14 -2.53 8.02 -12.85
C ASP A 14 -1.88 7.46 -11.60
N TYR A 15 -1.08 8.27 -10.91
CA TYR A 15 -0.42 7.87 -9.68
C TYR A 15 -1.45 7.31 -8.66
N ASN A 16 -2.70 7.75 -8.79
CA ASN A 16 -3.87 7.29 -8.05
C ASN A 16 -4.44 5.92 -8.51
N SER A 17 -4.22 5.52 -9.77
CA SER A 17 -4.63 4.21 -10.31
C SER A 17 -3.61 3.10 -10.05
N ARG A 18 -2.38 3.44 -9.62
CA ARG A 18 -1.36 2.45 -9.27
C ARG A 18 -1.78 1.73 -7.99
N SER A 19 -2.05 0.44 -8.11
CA SER A 19 -2.34 -0.43 -6.98
C SER A 19 -1.07 -1.15 -6.52
N VAL A 20 -0.92 -1.30 -5.21
CA VAL A 20 0.22 -1.93 -4.56
C VAL A 20 -0.28 -3.09 -3.74
N VAL A 21 0.39 -4.23 -3.87
CA VAL A 21 0.15 -5.42 -3.07
C VAL A 21 1.19 -5.46 -1.96
N ILE A 22 0.72 -5.39 -0.72
CA ILE A 22 1.52 -5.47 0.49
C ILE A 22 1.39 -6.89 1.03
N GLU A 23 2.49 -7.62 1.08
CA GLU A 23 2.58 -8.94 1.72
C GLU A 23 2.89 -8.74 3.20
N VAL A 24 1.94 -9.11 4.05
CA VAL A 24 1.99 -8.96 5.51
C VAL A 24 2.12 -10.33 6.16
N THR A 25 2.97 -10.42 7.17
CA THR A 25 3.23 -11.63 7.96
C THR A 25 3.12 -11.34 9.45
N GLY A 26 2.85 -12.37 10.24
CA GLY A 26 2.95 -12.30 11.70
C GLY A 26 1.98 -11.31 12.34
N LEU A 27 0.68 -11.42 12.10
CA LEU A 27 -0.32 -10.72 12.92
C LEU A 27 -0.26 -11.23 14.37
N CYS A 28 0.01 -10.34 15.32
CA CYS A 28 0.03 -10.67 16.76
C CYS A 28 -1.38 -10.95 17.36
N ARG A 29 -2.45 -10.88 16.57
CA ARG A 29 -3.82 -11.22 16.98
C ARG A 29 -4.31 -12.47 16.26
N GLN A 30 -3.94 -13.62 16.79
CA GLN A 30 -4.38 -14.94 16.32
C GLN A 30 -5.88 -15.21 16.55
N ASP A 31 -6.54 -14.33 17.31
CA ASP A 31 -7.98 -14.32 17.58
C ASP A 31 -8.81 -13.77 16.41
N VAL A 32 -8.24 -12.90 15.57
CA VAL A 32 -8.96 -12.23 14.46
C VAL A 32 -8.60 -12.81 13.09
N MET A 33 -7.37 -13.32 12.92
CA MET A 33 -6.95 -13.98 11.69
C MET A 33 -6.05 -15.18 12.00
N ARG A 34 -6.52 -16.37 11.64
CA ARG A 34 -5.85 -17.66 11.87
C ARG A 34 -4.62 -17.88 10.97
N THR A 35 -4.55 -17.17 9.85
CA THR A 35 -3.46 -17.24 8.87
C THR A 35 -2.54 -16.03 9.03
N SER A 36 -1.27 -16.27 9.40
CA SER A 36 -0.33 -15.18 9.69
C SER A 36 0.13 -14.41 8.45
N ASN A 37 0.01 -14.99 7.26
CA ASN A 37 0.48 -14.43 6.00
C ASN A 37 -0.70 -14.06 5.09
N TYR A 38 -0.85 -12.78 4.74
CA TYR A 38 -1.89 -12.32 3.84
C TYR A 38 -1.38 -11.20 2.93
N LYS A 39 -2.05 -11.03 1.78
CA LYS A 39 -1.73 -9.99 0.81
C LYS A 39 -2.84 -8.95 0.79
N VAL A 40 -2.48 -7.68 0.92
CA VAL A 40 -3.43 -6.56 0.87
C VAL A 40 -3.18 -5.75 -0.38
N LYS A 41 -4.18 -5.63 -1.25
CA LYS A 41 -4.12 -4.73 -2.40
C LYS A 41 -4.68 -3.37 -1.99
N VAL A 42 -3.86 -2.32 -2.06
CA VAL A 42 -4.26 -0.95 -1.75
C VAL A 42 -3.85 0.00 -2.86
N PRO A 43 -4.60 1.08 -3.12
CA PRO A 43 -4.11 2.17 -3.96
C PRO A 43 -2.84 2.77 -3.37
N TYR A 44 -1.91 3.22 -4.22
CA TYR A 44 -0.66 3.86 -3.79
C TYR A 44 -0.92 5.06 -2.86
N SER A 45 -1.97 5.84 -3.14
CA SER A 45 -2.40 6.97 -2.30
C SER A 45 -2.77 6.59 -0.87
N ARG A 46 -3.25 5.37 -0.62
CA ARG A 46 -3.62 4.87 0.72
C ARG A 46 -2.57 3.95 1.35
N MET A 47 -1.43 3.75 0.70
CA MET A 47 -0.38 2.85 1.17
C MET A 47 0.09 3.22 2.58
N SER A 48 0.35 4.50 2.85
CA SER A 48 0.81 4.96 4.18
C SER A 48 -0.21 4.63 5.29
N GLN A 49 -1.49 4.88 5.05
CA GLN A 49 -2.56 4.57 6.00
C GLN A 49 -2.70 3.05 6.21
N ALA A 50 -2.59 2.25 5.13
CA ALA A 50 -2.63 0.80 5.21
C ALA A 50 -1.45 0.24 6.02
N MET A 51 -0.24 0.75 5.79
CA MET A 51 0.97 0.37 6.52
C MET A 51 0.84 0.68 8.02
N GLN A 52 0.35 1.87 8.37
CA GLN A 52 0.09 2.23 9.78
C GLN A 52 -0.95 1.31 10.43
N GLY A 53 -2.01 0.95 9.70
CA GLY A 53 -3.01 -0.02 10.16
C GLY A 53 -2.39 -1.39 10.42
N ILE A 54 -1.57 -1.88 9.49
CA ILE A 54 -0.85 -3.15 9.63
C ILE A 54 0.06 -3.14 10.86
N THR A 55 0.84 -2.08 11.06
CA THR A 55 1.71 -1.95 12.24
C THR A 55 0.92 -1.89 13.55
N ARG A 56 -0.21 -1.17 13.59
CA ARG A 56 -1.10 -1.13 14.78
C ARG A 56 -1.74 -2.48 15.09
N MET A 57 -2.00 -3.30 14.07
CA MET A 57 -2.47 -4.68 14.24
C MET A 57 -1.36 -5.66 14.64
N GLY A 58 -0.13 -5.18 14.77
CA GLY A 58 1.04 -6.00 15.09
C GLY A 58 1.53 -6.85 13.92
N GLY A 59 1.11 -6.57 12.68
CA GLY A 59 1.61 -7.24 11.50
C GLY A 59 2.95 -6.67 11.03
N LYS A 60 3.81 -7.55 10.49
CA LYS A 60 5.06 -7.18 9.83
C LYS A 60 4.89 -7.20 8.32
N VAL A 61 5.50 -6.25 7.62
CA VAL A 61 5.47 -6.21 6.15
C VAL A 61 6.72 -6.91 5.62
N VAL A 62 6.54 -7.91 4.76
CA VAL A 62 7.63 -8.73 4.20
C VAL A 62 7.91 -8.39 2.74
N GLY A 63 6.94 -7.86 2.01
CA GLY A 63 7.15 -7.48 0.62
C GLY A 63 6.12 -6.47 0.13
N ILE A 64 6.54 -5.63 -0.80
CA ILE A 64 5.67 -4.66 -1.47
C ILE A 64 5.89 -4.83 -2.96
N LYS A 65 4.81 -5.08 -3.71
CA LYS A 65 4.83 -5.27 -5.17
C LYS A 65 3.85 -4.31 -5.81
N THR A 66 4.20 -3.73 -6.95
CA THR A 66 3.22 -3.00 -7.76
C THR A 66 2.32 -4.01 -8.46
N ALA A 67 1.01 -3.84 -8.33
CA ALA A 67 0.05 -4.53 -9.19
C ALA A 67 -0.06 -3.70 -10.48
N SER A 68 0.78 -4.07 -11.44
CA SER A 68 0.78 -3.59 -12.82
C SER A 68 -0.49 -3.99 -13.55
#